data_AF-A0A9E3SAJ4-F1
#
_entry.id   AF-A0A9E3SAJ4-F1
#
_cell.length_a   1.000
_cell.length_b   1.000
_cell.length_c   1.000
_cell.angle_alpha   90.00
_cell.angle_beta   90.00
_cell.angle_gamma   90.00
#
_symmetry.space_group_name_H-M   'P 1'
#
loop_
_entity.id
_entity.type
_entity.pdbx_description
1 polymer ?
#
loop_
_entity_poly.entity_id
_entity_poly.type
_entity_poly.pdbx_seq_one_letter_code
_entity_poly.pdbx_strand_id
1 'polypeptide(L)'
;MDIRSQIAMVFHLDKCIGCHTCSIACKNIWTDRKGAEYMWWNNVETKPGTGYPSNWEDQEIYKGGWEKRNGKIHLKGAGKRRGLTNIFYNPNLPIIDDYYEPFTYKYLDLIESPEDDDQPTARPVSLITGKPIDIKMGPNWDDELGGSQDFARNDPNMKNISTEEQEVMFQLEKMAMFYLPRICNHCLNP
;
A
#
# COMPACT_ATOMS: atom_id res chain seq x y z
N MET A 1 -24.47 15.82 26.40
CA MET A 1 -24.13 16.33 25.05
C MET A 1 -22.72 16.88 25.13
N ASP A 2 -21.74 16.19 24.54
CA ASP A 2 -20.34 16.63 24.47
C ASP A 2 -20.07 17.02 23.02
N ILE A 3 -20.05 18.32 22.72
CA ILE A 3 -19.91 18.84 21.35
C ILE A 3 -18.42 19.03 21.06
N ARG A 4 -17.96 18.44 19.95
CA ARG A 4 -16.58 18.52 19.46
C ARG A 4 -16.55 18.93 17.99
N SER A 5 -15.41 19.44 17.53
CA SER A 5 -15.18 19.82 16.14
C SER A 5 -13.99 19.06 15.54
N GLN A 6 -14.07 18.71 14.26
CA GLN A 6 -12.99 18.05 13.52
C GLN A 6 -12.99 18.55 12.08
N ILE A 7 -11.79 18.77 11.52
CA ILE A 7 -11.63 19.04 10.08
C ILE A 7 -11.72 17.70 9.34
N ALA A 8 -12.62 17.63 8.36
CA ALA A 8 -12.80 16.47 7.50
C ALA A 8 -12.29 16.76 6.09
N MET A 9 -12.01 15.69 5.36
CA MET A 9 -11.57 15.73 3.96
C MET A 9 -12.49 14.87 3.11
N VAL A 10 -12.74 15.30 1.87
CA VAL A 10 -13.52 14.54 0.88
C VAL A 10 -12.70 14.45 -0.40
N PHE A 11 -12.53 13.23 -0.91
CA PHE A 11 -11.93 12.96 -2.21
C PHE A 11 -13.03 12.75 -3.25
N HIS A 12 -13.04 13.56 -4.30
CA HIS A 12 -13.98 13.40 -5.41
C HIS A 12 -13.38 12.43 -6.45
N LEU A 13 -13.70 11.14 -6.33
CA LEU A 13 -13.04 10.08 -7.12
C LEU A 13 -13.25 10.22 -8.64
N ASP A 14 -14.41 10.74 -9.07
CA ASP A 14 -14.70 11.03 -10.49
C ASP A 14 -13.80 12.13 -11.09
N LYS A 15 -13.15 12.94 -10.24
CA LYS A 15 -12.16 13.94 -10.66
C LYS A 15 -10.72 13.52 -10.36
N CYS A 16 -10.53 12.35 -9.76
CA CYS A 16 -9.20 11.84 -9.47
C CYS A 16 -8.60 11.28 -10.76
N ILE A 17 -7.40 11.74 -11.10
CA ILE A 17 -6.69 11.35 -12.31
C ILE A 17 -5.48 10.46 -12.04
N GLY A 18 -5.31 9.97 -10.80
CA GLY A 18 -4.23 9.04 -10.49
C GLY A 18 -2.82 9.62 -10.64
N CYS A 19 -2.63 10.93 -10.56
CA CYS A 19 -1.33 11.55 -10.89
C CYS A 19 -0.25 11.44 -9.78
N HIS A 20 -0.56 10.85 -8.64
CA HIS A 20 0.35 10.66 -7.48
C HIS A 20 1.02 11.94 -6.93
N THR A 21 0.60 13.14 -7.35
CA THR A 21 1.19 14.41 -6.89
C THR A 21 1.00 14.59 -5.39
N CYS A 22 -0.14 14.15 -4.83
CA CYS A 22 -0.38 14.19 -3.39
C CYS A 22 0.56 13.28 -2.61
N SER A 23 0.91 12.11 -3.15
CA SER A 23 1.86 11.16 -2.56
C SER A 23 3.26 11.78 -2.49
N ILE A 24 3.74 12.37 -3.59
CA ILE A 24 5.07 13.00 -3.65
C ILE A 24 5.15 14.22 -2.74
N ALA A 25 4.13 15.08 -2.73
CA ALA A 25 4.09 16.24 -1.84
C ALA A 25 4.19 15.81 -0.36
N CYS A 26 3.47 14.75 0.03
CA CYS A 26 3.54 14.21 1.39
C CYS A 26 4.92 13.59 1.68
N LYS A 27 5.46 12.80 0.75
CA LYS A 27 6.75 12.12 0.88
C LYS A 27 7.88 13.11 1.14
N ASN A 28 8.00 14.11 0.28
CA ASN A 28 9.10 15.09 0.34
C ASN A 28 9.09 15.95 1.60
N ILE A 29 7.94 16.13 2.24
CA ILE A 29 7.85 16.95 3.45
C ILE A 29 8.02 16.10 4.72
N TRP A 30 7.50 14.88 4.74
CA TRP A 30 7.30 14.15 6.00
C TRP A 30 8.11 12.83 6.14
N THR A 31 8.30 12.11 5.04
CA THR A 31 8.79 10.71 5.06
C THR A 31 9.96 10.46 4.09
N ASP A 32 10.81 11.46 3.87
CA ASP A 32 12.07 11.39 3.10
C ASP A 32 13.27 10.89 3.93
N ARG A 33 13.10 10.76 5.25
CA ARG A 33 14.14 10.31 6.19
C ARG A 33 14.32 8.78 6.16
N LYS A 34 15.55 8.34 6.42
CA LYS A 34 15.90 6.93 6.62
C LYS A 34 15.05 6.27 7.73
N GLY A 35 14.56 5.07 7.48
CA GLY A 35 13.57 4.34 8.27
C GLY A 35 12.11 4.58 7.85
N ALA A 36 11.84 5.63 7.06
CA ALA A 36 10.50 5.99 6.60
C ALA A 36 10.39 6.11 5.07
N GLU A 37 11.47 5.80 4.34
CA GLU A 37 11.54 5.86 2.87
C GLU A 37 10.47 4.99 2.20
N TYR A 38 10.15 3.84 2.80
CA TYR A 38 9.08 2.97 2.32
C TYR A 38 7.69 3.49 2.65
N MET A 39 7.53 4.39 3.64
CA MET A 39 6.23 4.82 4.16
C MET A 39 5.58 5.91 3.30
N TRP A 40 4.43 5.60 2.71
CA TRP A 40 3.58 6.56 1.99
C TRP A 40 2.34 6.88 2.82
N TRP A 41 2.38 7.95 3.62
CA TRP A 41 1.23 8.37 4.43
C TRP A 41 0.05 8.85 3.58
N ASN A 42 0.35 9.41 2.41
CA ASN A 42 -0.59 9.62 1.33
C ASN A 42 -0.15 8.73 0.18
N ASN A 43 -1.03 7.83 -0.24
CA ASN A 43 -0.80 6.94 -1.37
C ASN A 43 -2.05 6.92 -2.26
N VAL A 44 -1.87 6.57 -3.53
CA VAL A 44 -2.95 6.39 -4.50
C VAL A 44 -2.84 4.98 -5.03
N GLU A 45 -3.99 4.30 -5.14
CA GLU A 45 -4.08 2.92 -5.62
C GLU A 45 -4.98 2.87 -6.86
N THR A 46 -4.62 2.05 -7.84
CA THR A 46 -5.55 1.68 -8.90
C THR A 46 -6.48 0.60 -8.39
N LYS A 47 -7.79 0.75 -8.67
CA LYS A 47 -8.82 -0.23 -8.34
C LYS A 47 -9.48 -0.75 -9.61
N PRO A 48 -9.74 -2.07 -9.72
CA PRO A 48 -9.44 -3.13 -8.75
C PRO A 48 -7.94 -3.43 -8.61
N GLY A 49 -7.49 -3.75 -7.39
CA GLY A 49 -6.09 -3.98 -7.03
C GLY A 49 -5.89 -4.33 -5.55
N THR A 50 -4.73 -4.88 -5.19
CA THR A 50 -4.47 -5.31 -3.79
C THR A 50 -4.04 -4.17 -2.89
N GLY A 51 -3.61 -3.04 -3.47
CA GLY A 51 -3.28 -1.81 -2.75
C GLY A 51 -1.97 -1.87 -1.97
N TYR A 52 -1.80 -0.91 -1.07
CA TYR A 52 -0.57 -0.67 -0.31
C TYR A 52 -0.86 -0.47 1.20
N PRO A 53 -0.31 -1.31 2.11
CA PRO A 53 0.37 -2.58 1.83
C PRO A 53 -0.56 -3.59 1.14
N SER A 54 0.00 -4.64 0.54
CA SER A 54 -0.78 -5.62 -0.21
C SER A 54 -1.88 -6.24 0.65
N ASN A 55 -3.08 -6.29 0.09
CA ASN A 55 -4.29 -6.83 0.71
C ASN A 55 -4.71 -6.13 2.01
N TRP A 56 -4.37 -4.85 2.20
CA TRP A 56 -4.67 -4.11 3.44
C TRP A 56 -6.16 -4.13 3.84
N GLU A 57 -7.08 -4.32 2.89
CA GLU A 57 -8.53 -4.44 3.13
C GLU A 57 -8.91 -5.79 3.77
N ASP A 58 -8.09 -6.83 3.65
CA ASP A 58 -8.37 -8.15 4.21
C ASP A 58 -8.11 -8.21 5.73
N GLN A 59 -9.16 -7.97 6.49
CA GLN A 59 -9.11 -8.01 7.95
C GLN A 59 -9.05 -9.43 8.52
N GLU A 60 -9.10 -10.49 7.69
CA GLU A 60 -8.76 -11.83 8.16
C GLU A 60 -7.25 -12.03 8.30
N ILE A 61 -6.44 -11.26 7.58
CA ILE A 61 -4.98 -11.24 7.68
C ILE A 61 -4.55 -10.27 8.79
N TYR A 62 -4.83 -8.98 8.60
CA TYR A 62 -4.26 -7.92 9.43
C TYR A 62 -4.98 -7.68 10.76
N LYS A 63 -6.18 -8.26 10.92
CA LYS A 63 -7.03 -8.14 12.13
C LYS A 63 -7.22 -6.67 12.58
N GLY A 64 -7.32 -5.72 11.65
CA GLY A 64 -7.56 -4.31 11.93
C GLY A 64 -9.01 -4.00 12.31
N GLY A 65 -9.22 -2.84 12.94
CA GLY A 65 -10.55 -2.31 13.26
C GLY A 65 -11.28 -3.04 14.40
N TRP A 66 -12.61 -2.90 14.38
CA TRP A 66 -13.51 -3.31 15.47
C TRP A 66 -14.43 -4.47 15.05
N GLU A 67 -14.86 -5.25 16.04
CA GLU A 67 -15.89 -6.29 15.92
C GLU A 67 -16.94 -6.14 17.02
N LYS A 68 -18.20 -6.48 16.70
CA LYS A 68 -19.30 -6.47 17.67
C LYS A 68 -19.46 -7.86 18.27
N ARG A 69 -19.29 -8.00 19.58
CA ARG A 69 -19.51 -9.25 20.34
C ARG A 69 -20.35 -8.94 21.57
N ASN A 70 -21.44 -9.70 21.79
CA ASN A 70 -22.32 -9.56 22.96
C ASN A 70 -22.81 -8.11 23.19
N GLY A 71 -23.17 -7.42 22.10
CA GLY A 71 -23.63 -6.03 22.16
C GLY A 71 -22.55 -4.98 22.42
N LYS A 72 -21.29 -5.37 22.61
CA LYS A 72 -20.14 -4.47 22.82
C LYS A 72 -19.15 -4.53 21.67
N ILE A 73 -18.45 -3.43 21.42
CA ILE A 73 -17.37 -3.36 20.42
C ILE A 73 -16.03 -3.78 21.05
N HIS A 74 -15.24 -4.53 20.30
CA HIS A 74 -13.91 -5.01 20.69
C HIS A 74 -12.95 -4.84 19.52
N LEU A 75 -11.67 -4.60 19.79
CA LEU A 75 -10.64 -4.55 18.75
C LEU A 75 -10.36 -5.97 18.22
N LYS A 76 -10.31 -6.14 16.89
CA LYS A 76 -10.07 -7.45 16.25
C LYS A 76 -8.67 -7.99 16.54
N GLY A 77 -7.65 -7.15 16.44
CA GLY A 77 -6.23 -7.52 16.61
C GLY A 77 -5.60 -7.05 17.92
N ALA A 78 -6.27 -6.17 18.66
CA ALA A 78 -5.71 -5.49 19.83
C ALA A 78 -6.57 -5.64 21.09
N GLY A 79 -6.14 -5.02 22.20
CA GLY A 79 -6.79 -5.06 23.51
C GLY A 79 -5.85 -5.52 24.62
N LYS A 80 -6.18 -5.27 25.89
CA LYS A 80 -5.25 -5.48 27.02
C LYS A 80 -4.60 -6.87 27.06
N ARG A 81 -5.40 -7.93 26.89
CA ARG A 81 -4.90 -9.32 26.92
C ARG A 81 -4.09 -9.67 25.67
N ARG A 82 -4.61 -9.37 24.48
CA ARG A 82 -3.92 -9.63 23.19
C ARG A 82 -2.62 -8.85 23.07
N GLY A 83 -2.62 -7.58 23.47
CA GLY A 83 -1.44 -6.73 23.49
C GLY A 83 -0.34 -7.29 24.38
N LEU A 84 -0.70 -7.82 25.56
CA LEU A 84 0.27 -8.45 26.46
C LEU A 84 0.84 -9.75 25.89
N THR A 85 0.01 -10.59 25.27
CA THR A 85 0.49 -11.87 24.67
C THR A 85 1.31 -11.66 23.40
N ASN A 86 1.08 -10.55 22.68
CA ASN A 86 1.71 -10.27 21.38
C ASN A 86 2.82 -9.22 21.48
N ILE A 87 3.22 -8.79 22.68
CA ILE A 87 4.18 -7.68 22.85
C ILE A 87 5.57 -8.00 22.27
N PHE A 88 6.01 -9.25 22.38
CA PHE A 88 7.32 -9.69 21.87
C PHE A 88 7.27 -10.09 20.40
N TYR A 89 6.07 -10.37 19.89
CA TYR A 89 5.85 -10.76 18.50
C TYR A 89 4.37 -10.55 18.16
N ASN A 90 4.11 -9.62 17.23
CA ASN A 90 2.76 -9.40 16.72
C ASN A 90 2.57 -10.24 15.45
N PRO A 91 1.77 -11.32 15.48
CA PRO A 91 1.60 -12.22 14.33
C PRO A 91 0.83 -11.61 13.16
N ASN A 92 0.16 -10.47 13.35
CA ASN A 92 -0.62 -9.79 12.30
C ASN A 92 0.04 -8.48 11.83
N LEU A 93 1.29 -8.23 12.24
CA LEU A 93 2.03 -7.05 11.81
C LEU A 93 2.45 -7.26 10.35
N PRO A 94 2.13 -6.33 9.42
CA PRO A 94 2.63 -6.39 8.06
C PRO A 94 4.17 -6.35 8.06
N ILE A 95 4.79 -7.22 7.28
CA ILE A 95 6.24 -7.25 7.08
C ILE A 95 6.64 -6.29 5.96
N ILE A 96 7.95 -6.05 5.80
CA ILE A 96 8.44 -5.14 4.75
C ILE A 96 8.03 -5.59 3.36
N ASP A 97 7.98 -6.90 3.13
CA ASP A 97 7.58 -7.48 1.84
C ASP A 97 6.08 -7.29 1.55
N ASP A 98 5.23 -7.00 2.55
CA ASP A 98 3.84 -6.61 2.30
C ASP A 98 3.74 -5.17 1.77
N TYR A 99 4.78 -4.36 1.99
CA TYR A 99 4.94 -3.03 1.39
C TYR A 99 5.79 -3.14 0.13
N TYR A 100 7.10 -2.99 0.30
CA TYR A 100 8.17 -3.24 -0.67
C TYR A 100 9.51 -3.01 0.03
N GLU A 101 10.57 -3.68 -0.43
CA GLU A 101 11.93 -3.33 -0.02
C GLU A 101 12.34 -2.01 -0.69
N PRO A 102 12.56 -0.91 0.06
CA PRO A 102 12.92 0.36 -0.55
C PRO A 102 14.30 0.26 -1.21
N PHE A 103 14.42 0.84 -2.41
CA PHE A 103 15.63 0.74 -3.22
C PHE A 103 16.04 2.11 -3.78
N THR A 104 17.31 2.18 -4.17
CA THR A 104 17.89 3.28 -4.95
C THR A 104 18.78 2.69 -6.05
N TYR A 105 19.46 3.53 -6.82
CA TYR A 105 20.35 3.08 -7.89
C TYR A 105 21.77 3.63 -7.69
N LYS A 106 22.76 2.87 -8.17
CA LYS A 106 24.15 3.34 -8.23
C LYS A 106 24.36 4.32 -9.39
N TYR A 107 23.82 5.53 -9.26
CA TYR A 107 23.89 6.52 -10.34
C TYR A 107 25.32 6.91 -10.71
N LEU A 108 26.24 6.93 -9.73
CA LEU A 108 27.64 7.29 -9.97
C LEU A 108 28.38 6.29 -10.88
N ASP A 109 27.93 5.03 -10.96
CA ASP A 109 28.50 4.05 -11.90
C ASP A 109 28.36 4.53 -13.36
N LEU A 110 27.38 5.38 -13.69
CA LEU A 110 27.23 5.94 -15.04
C LEU A 110 28.27 7.02 -15.38
N ILE A 111 28.97 7.56 -14.38
CA ILE A 111 29.87 8.72 -14.52
C ILE A 111 31.32 8.33 -14.17
N GLU A 112 31.49 7.49 -13.16
CA GLU A 112 32.78 7.19 -12.53
C GLU A 112 33.33 5.81 -12.88
N SER A 113 32.58 4.99 -13.62
CA SER A 113 33.07 3.65 -14.00
C SER A 113 34.32 3.75 -14.87
N PRO A 114 35.30 2.87 -14.67
CA PRO A 114 36.45 2.77 -15.56
C PRO A 114 36.04 2.33 -16.97
N GLU A 115 36.95 2.46 -17.92
CA GLU A 115 36.79 1.87 -19.25
C GLU A 115 36.64 0.36 -19.14
N ASP A 116 35.59 -0.19 -19.75
CA ASP A 116 35.25 -1.60 -19.76
C ASP A 116 34.58 -1.93 -21.12
N ASP A 117 34.53 -3.22 -21.47
CA ASP A 117 33.92 -3.68 -22.72
C ASP A 117 32.39 -3.52 -22.72
N ASP A 118 31.78 -3.56 -21.53
CA ASP A 118 30.34 -3.44 -21.33
C ASP A 118 29.92 -2.03 -20.90
N GLN A 119 28.78 -1.56 -21.41
CA GLN A 119 28.22 -0.27 -21.02
C GLN A 119 27.81 -0.28 -19.53
N PRO A 120 28.27 0.67 -18.70
CA PRO A 120 27.88 0.73 -17.30
C PRO A 120 26.38 1.06 -17.16
N THR A 121 25.76 0.48 -16.13
CA THR A 121 24.36 0.72 -15.80
C THR A 121 24.20 1.06 -14.32
N ALA A 122 23.24 1.91 -13.98
CA ALA A 122 22.90 2.20 -12.59
C ALA A 122 22.10 1.02 -12.02
N ARG A 123 22.78 0.10 -11.34
CA ARG A 123 22.13 -1.10 -10.77
C ARG A 123 21.33 -0.74 -9.51
N PRO A 124 20.16 -1.38 -9.29
CA PRO A 124 19.38 -1.17 -8.09
C PRO A 124 20.06 -1.76 -6.84
N VAL A 125 19.91 -1.06 -5.72
CA VAL A 125 20.49 -1.39 -4.42
C VAL A 125 19.43 -1.20 -3.35
N SER A 126 19.33 -2.16 -2.44
CA SER A 126 18.45 -2.07 -1.27
C SER A 126 18.89 -0.95 -0.33
N LEU A 127 17.94 -0.11 0.10
CA LEU A 127 18.16 0.89 1.15
C LEU A 127 18.19 0.28 2.56
N ILE A 128 17.75 -0.98 2.71
CA ILE A 128 17.81 -1.73 3.97
C ILE A 128 19.18 -2.39 4.14
N THR A 129 19.63 -3.13 3.13
CA THR A 129 20.82 -3.97 3.23
C THR A 129 22.07 -3.38 2.58
N GLY A 130 21.92 -2.38 1.69
CA GLY A 130 23.00 -1.83 0.88
C GLY A 130 23.53 -2.77 -0.21
N LYS A 131 22.88 -3.93 -0.42
CA LYS A 131 23.29 -4.93 -1.40
C LYS A 131 22.52 -4.78 -2.72
N PRO A 132 23.07 -5.26 -3.85
CA PRO A 132 22.32 -5.36 -5.09
C PRO A 132 21.02 -6.13 -4.88
N ILE A 133 19.95 -5.67 -5.50
CA ILE A 133 18.60 -6.24 -5.39
C ILE A 133 18.00 -6.45 -6.78
N ASP A 134 17.09 -7.42 -6.91
CA ASP A 134 16.18 -7.50 -8.05
C ASP A 134 14.81 -6.99 -7.60
N ILE A 135 14.30 -5.94 -8.23
CA ILE A 135 13.09 -5.25 -7.77
C ILE A 135 11.88 -6.13 -8.08
N LYS A 136 11.17 -6.58 -7.04
CA LYS A 136 9.98 -7.43 -7.17
C LYS A 136 8.66 -6.73 -6.89
N MET A 137 8.71 -5.59 -6.20
CA MET A 137 7.52 -4.84 -5.81
C MET A 137 7.84 -3.37 -5.57
N GLY A 138 6.81 -2.54 -5.55
CA GLY A 138 6.85 -1.12 -5.23
C GLY A 138 5.51 -0.68 -4.64
N PRO A 139 5.42 0.56 -4.14
CA PRO A 139 4.21 1.07 -3.47
C PRO A 139 3.02 1.30 -4.41
N ASN A 140 3.22 1.18 -5.72
CA ASN A 140 2.26 1.41 -6.78
C ASN A 140 2.52 0.43 -7.95
N TRP A 141 2.71 -0.86 -7.62
CA TRP A 141 3.16 -1.88 -8.56
C TRP A 141 2.09 -2.30 -9.57
N ASP A 142 0.81 -2.16 -9.20
CA ASP A 142 -0.38 -2.51 -9.98
C ASP A 142 -1.08 -1.29 -10.62
N ASP A 143 -0.36 -0.17 -10.75
CA ASP A 143 -0.83 1.05 -11.42
C ASP A 143 -1.34 0.75 -12.82
N GLU A 144 -2.42 1.43 -13.21
CA GLU A 144 -3.05 1.27 -14.52
C GLU A 144 -3.33 -0.19 -14.91
N LEU A 145 -3.73 -1.01 -13.92
CA LEU A 145 -4.05 -2.43 -14.08
C LEU A 145 -2.83 -3.31 -14.42
N GLY A 146 -1.62 -2.84 -14.14
CA GLY A 146 -0.39 -3.62 -14.21
C GLY A 146 -0.49 -4.92 -13.40
N GLY A 147 -0.15 -6.07 -14.00
CA GLY A 147 -0.22 -7.35 -13.31
C GLY A 147 -1.63 -7.77 -12.87
N SER A 148 -2.68 -7.32 -13.55
CA SER A 148 -4.09 -7.58 -13.19
C SER A 148 -4.45 -9.02 -12.82
N GLN A 149 -3.78 -10.02 -13.40
CA GLN A 149 -4.00 -11.43 -13.05
C GLN A 149 -3.63 -11.73 -11.60
N ASP A 150 -2.61 -11.06 -11.08
CA ASP A 150 -2.09 -11.24 -9.74
C ASP A 150 -2.71 -10.25 -8.75
N PHE A 151 -3.03 -9.03 -9.18
CA PHE A 151 -3.50 -7.98 -8.28
C PHE A 151 -5.00 -7.70 -8.38
N ALA A 152 -5.48 -7.30 -9.56
CA ALA A 152 -6.87 -6.91 -9.74
C ALA A 152 -7.86 -8.05 -9.47
N ARG A 153 -7.54 -9.28 -9.93
CA ARG A 153 -8.35 -10.48 -9.65
C ARG A 153 -8.37 -10.88 -8.17
N ASN A 154 -7.36 -10.47 -7.41
CA ASN A 154 -7.23 -10.74 -5.98
C ASN A 154 -7.66 -9.55 -5.11
N ASP A 155 -8.28 -8.51 -5.68
CA ASP A 155 -8.83 -7.40 -4.91
C ASP A 155 -9.86 -7.94 -3.88
N PRO A 156 -9.70 -7.66 -2.57
CA PRO A 156 -10.63 -8.13 -1.54
C PRO A 156 -12.09 -7.73 -1.78
N ASN A 157 -12.36 -6.68 -2.55
CA ASN A 157 -13.70 -6.24 -2.93
C ASN A 157 -14.39 -7.15 -3.94
N MET A 158 -13.67 -8.10 -4.57
CA MET A 158 -14.24 -9.10 -5.49
C MET A 158 -14.95 -10.24 -4.76
N LYS A 159 -14.72 -10.42 -3.45
CA LYS A 159 -15.19 -11.60 -2.68
C LYS A 159 -16.71 -11.85 -2.75
N ASN A 160 -17.52 -10.81 -2.96
CA ASN A 160 -18.99 -10.90 -3.01
C ASN A 160 -19.56 -10.79 -4.44
N ILE A 161 -18.71 -10.80 -5.46
CA ILE A 161 -19.09 -10.76 -6.87
C ILE A 161 -19.07 -12.19 -7.41
N SER A 162 -20.07 -12.60 -8.20
CA SER A 162 -20.12 -13.95 -8.77
C SER A 162 -18.96 -14.19 -9.73
N THR A 163 -18.55 -15.45 -9.89
CA THR A 163 -17.46 -15.81 -10.81
C THR A 163 -17.76 -15.35 -12.24
N GLU A 164 -19.01 -15.45 -12.69
CA GLU A 164 -19.44 -15.02 -14.01
C GLU A 164 -19.29 -13.49 -14.18
N GLU A 165 -19.68 -12.71 -13.17
CA GLU A 165 -19.51 -11.25 -13.18
C GLU A 165 -18.03 -10.85 -13.16
N GLN A 166 -17.21 -11.51 -12.35
CA GLN A 166 -15.77 -11.26 -12.33
C GLN A 166 -15.14 -11.51 -13.69
N GLU A 167 -15.44 -12.64 -14.34
CA GLU A 167 -14.90 -12.92 -15.69
C GLU A 167 -15.36 -11.88 -16.71
N VAL A 168 -16.58 -11.37 -16.60
CA VAL A 168 -17.07 -10.28 -17.45
C VAL A 168 -16.31 -8.97 -17.20
N MET A 169 -15.97 -8.64 -15.96
CA MET A 169 -15.21 -7.43 -15.61
C MET A 169 -13.77 -7.44 -16.16
N PHE A 170 -13.19 -8.63 -16.35
CA PHE A 170 -11.84 -8.81 -16.89
C PHE A 170 -11.81 -9.08 -18.41
N GLN A 171 -12.94 -8.98 -19.09
CA GLN A 171 -12.96 -8.90 -20.56
C GLN A 171 -12.38 -7.56 -21.00
N LEU A 172 -11.46 -7.56 -21.96
CA LEU A 172 -10.75 -6.37 -22.42
C LEU A 172 -11.68 -5.18 -22.73
N GLU A 173 -12.83 -5.45 -23.36
CA GLU A 173 -13.82 -4.43 -23.74
C GLU A 173 -14.60 -3.82 -22.56
N LYS A 174 -14.53 -4.45 -21.38
CA LYS A 174 -15.27 -4.09 -20.17
C LYS A 174 -14.36 -3.78 -18.98
N MET A 175 -13.05 -3.78 -19.20
CA MET A 175 -12.09 -3.40 -18.18
C MET A 175 -12.36 -1.96 -17.73
N ALA A 176 -12.57 -1.81 -16.44
CA ALA A 176 -12.75 -0.53 -15.79
C ALA A 176 -11.73 -0.40 -14.67
N MET A 177 -11.21 0.81 -14.49
CA MET A 177 -10.40 1.16 -13.35
C MET A 177 -10.74 2.55 -12.85
N PHE A 178 -10.43 2.80 -11.59
CA PHE A 178 -10.44 4.13 -11.00
C PHE A 178 -9.29 4.25 -9.99
N TYR A 179 -9.05 5.48 -9.56
CA TYR A 179 -7.99 5.79 -8.60
C TYR A 179 -8.56 6.05 -7.20
N LEU A 180 -7.90 5.47 -6.20
CA LEU A 180 -8.25 5.58 -4.80
C LEU A 180 -7.13 6.27 -4.01
N PRO A 181 -7.12 7.61 -3.92
CA PRO A 181 -6.22 8.33 -3.02
C PRO A 181 -6.65 8.10 -1.56
N ARG A 182 -5.71 7.75 -0.69
CA ARG A 182 -5.96 7.50 0.74
C ARG A 182 -4.90 8.15 1.63
N ILE A 183 -5.34 8.50 2.84
CA ILE A 183 -4.53 8.98 3.96
C ILE A 183 -5.08 8.37 5.26
N CYS A 184 -4.48 8.71 6.40
CA CYS A 184 -5.11 8.44 7.70
C CYS A 184 -6.52 9.05 7.77
N ASN A 185 -7.51 8.27 8.20
CA ASN A 185 -8.91 8.71 8.30
C ASN A 185 -9.22 9.57 9.53
N HIS A 186 -8.28 9.70 10.47
CA HIS A 186 -8.46 10.42 11.74
C HIS A 186 -9.82 10.07 12.42
N CYS A 187 -10.08 8.79 12.61
CA CYS A 187 -11.37 8.28 13.08
C CYS A 187 -11.82 8.89 14.42
N LEU A 188 -13.13 9.04 14.63
CA LEU A 188 -13.71 9.40 15.93
C LEU A 188 -13.55 8.29 16.99
N ASN A 189 -13.50 7.04 16.54
CA ASN A 189 -13.19 5.86 17.35
C ASN A 189 -12.04 5.08 16.70
N PRO A 190 -10.80 5.59 16.82
CA PRO A 190 -9.61 4.99 16.19
C PRO A 190 -9.28 3.63 16.81
#